data_AF-A0A5B6WFV6-F1
#
_entry.id   AF-A0A5B6WFV6-F1
#
_cell.length_a   1.000
_cell.length_b   1.000
_cell.length_c   1.000
_cell.angle_alpha   90.00
_cell.angle_beta   90.00
_cell.angle_gamma   90.00
#
_symmetry.space_group_name_H-M   'P 1'
#
loop_
_entity.id
_entity.type
_entity.pdbx_description
1 polymer ?
#
loop_
_entity_poly.entity_id
_entity_poly.type
_entity_poly.pdbx_seq_one_letter_code
_entity_poly.pdbx_strand_id
1 'polypeptide(L)'
;MKEVVKKELLKWLDVGIVYVISDSEKVSPTQCVPKKSSLNVVENDNNELIPTQTVTGWRVYIDYRKLNDATKKDHFSLPFINQMLDRLVGKDYYCFLDGYSGYHQIPIHLDD
;
A
#
# COMPACT_ATOMS: atom_id res chain seq x y z
N MET A 1 -9.52 -0.83 -16.89
CA MET A 1 -8.26 -0.53 -16.16
C MET A 1 -8.00 0.97 -16.01
N LYS A 2 -7.91 1.76 -17.10
CA LYS A 2 -7.74 3.22 -17.00
C LYS A 2 -8.80 3.91 -16.13
N GLU A 3 -10.06 3.49 -16.24
CA GLU A 3 -11.17 4.01 -15.42
C GLU A 3 -11.03 3.68 -13.93
N VAL A 4 -10.52 2.49 -13.62
CA VAL A 4 -10.26 2.05 -12.24
C VAL A 4 -9.16 2.91 -11.63
N VAL A 5 -8.06 3.12 -12.35
CA VAL A 5 -6.97 4.02 -11.94
C VAL A 5 -7.53 5.42 -11.69
N LYS A 6 -8.30 5.97 -12.65
CA LYS A 6 -8.88 7.30 -12.54
C LYS A 6 -9.78 7.43 -11.31
N LYS A 7 -10.63 6.43 -11.04
CA LYS A 7 -11.52 6.43 -9.87
C LYS A 7 -10.75 6.41 -8.55
N GLU A 8 -9.69 5.61 -8.45
CA GLU A 8 -8.86 5.58 -7.23
C GLU A 8 -8.04 6.86 -7.05
N LEU A 9 -7.47 7.42 -8.13
CA LEU A 9 -6.75 8.71 -8.07
C LEU A 9 -7.65 9.86 -7.62
N LEU A 10 -8.91 9.89 -8.09
CA LEU A 10 -9.87 10.91 -7.64
C LEU A 10 -10.16 10.81 -6.14
N LYS A 11 -10.22 9.60 -5.57
CA LYS A 11 -10.37 9.43 -4.11
C LYS A 11 -9.14 9.94 -3.37
N TRP A 12 -7.95 9.66 -3.88
CA TRP A 12 -6.71 10.13 -3.26
C TRP A 12 -6.59 11.65 -3.32
N LEU A 13 -7.04 12.26 -4.41
CA LEU A 13 -7.09 13.71 -4.57
C LEU A 13 -8.07 14.35 -3.56
N ASP A 14 -9.25 13.77 -3.39
CA ASP A 14 -10.29 14.25 -2.44
C ASP A 14 -9.81 14.21 -0.99
N VAL A 15 -9.04 13.18 -0.62
CA VAL A 15 -8.45 13.03 0.73
C VAL A 15 -7.13 13.80 0.88
N GLY A 16 -6.60 14.41 -0.19
CA GLY A 16 -5.35 15.17 -0.16
C GLY A 16 -4.08 14.33 -0.07
N ILE A 17 -4.14 13.03 -0.43
CA ILE A 17 -2.96 12.15 -0.50
C ILE A 17 -2.10 12.50 -1.71
N VAL A 18 -2.72 12.97 -2.79
CA VAL A 18 -2.05 13.42 -4.03
C VAL A 18 -2.59 14.79 -4.43
N TYR A 19 -1.79 15.53 -5.18
CA TYR A 19 -2.19 16.81 -5.78
C TYR A 19 -1.88 16.82 -7.28
N VAL A 20 -2.48 17.76 -8.00
CA VAL A 20 -2.26 17.90 -9.44
C VAL A 20 -0.99 18.72 -9.68
N ILE A 21 -0.07 18.17 -10.47
CA ILE A 21 1.15 18.84 -10.91
C ILE A 21 1.22 18.76 -12.45
N SER A 22 1.54 19.86 -13.09
CA SER A 22 1.59 19.95 -14.57
C SER A 22 3.01 20.01 -15.12
N ASP A 23 3.98 20.35 -14.27
CA ASP A 23 5.34 20.76 -14.61
C ASP A 23 6.41 19.78 -14.13
N SER A 24 6.03 18.60 -13.62
CA SER A 24 7.00 17.58 -13.22
C SER A 24 7.72 16.98 -14.44
N GLU A 25 9.05 17.09 -14.45
CA GLU A 25 9.92 16.45 -15.44
C GLU A 25 9.98 14.92 -15.25
N LYS A 26 9.66 14.44 -14.05
CA LYS A 26 9.79 13.02 -13.66
C LYS A 26 8.43 12.37 -13.53
N VAL A 27 8.24 11.28 -14.27
CA VAL A 27 7.02 10.48 -14.22
C VAL A 27 7.34 9.00 -13.99
N SER A 28 6.57 8.36 -13.12
CA SER A 28 6.66 6.93 -12.84
C SER A 28 5.46 6.19 -13.41
N PRO A 29 5.66 5.04 -14.09
CA PRO A 29 4.56 4.21 -14.58
C PRO A 29 3.64 3.77 -13.43
N THR A 30 2.34 3.70 -13.70
CA THR A 30 1.33 3.23 -12.75
C THR A 30 0.66 1.97 -13.27
N GLN A 31 0.48 0.98 -12.40
CA GLN A 31 -0.18 -0.29 -12.67
C GLN A 31 -1.32 -0.52 -11.68
N CYS A 32 -2.33 -1.30 -12.08
CA CYS A 32 -3.39 -1.74 -11.18
C CYS A 32 -3.36 -3.26 -11.03
N VAL A 33 -3.44 -3.72 -9.80
CA VAL A 33 -3.45 -5.14 -9.45
C VAL A 33 -4.73 -5.44 -8.67
N PRO A 34 -5.49 -6.49 -9.03
CA PRO A 34 -6.69 -6.85 -8.28
C PRO A 34 -6.30 -7.30 -6.87
N LYS A 35 -7.05 -6.84 -5.86
CA LYS A 35 -6.88 -7.28 -4.47
C LYS A 35 -7.37 -8.72 -4.38
N LYS A 36 -6.47 -9.61 -3.95
CA LYS A 36 -6.84 -11.00 -3.64
C LYS A 36 -7.83 -10.99 -2.46
N SER A 37 -9.04 -11.49 -2.68
CA SER A 37 -9.96 -11.85 -1.60
C SER A 37 -9.74 -13.28 -1.16
N SER A 38 -10.44 -13.65 -0.08
CA SER A 38 -10.74 -15.03 0.27
C SER A 38 -11.25 -15.81 -0.95
N LEU A 39 -10.80 -17.06 -1.06
CA LEU A 39 -11.26 -18.00 -2.07
C LEU A 39 -12.71 -18.38 -1.74
N ASN A 40 -13.65 -18.12 -2.64
CA ASN A 40 -15.03 -18.57 -2.49
C ASN A 40 -15.23 -19.82 -3.34
N VAL A 41 -15.92 -20.82 -2.80
CA VAL A 41 -16.30 -22.01 -3.59
C VAL A 41 -17.69 -21.76 -4.15
N VAL A 42 -17.79 -21.76 -5.47
CA VAL A 42 -19.06 -21.55 -6.19
C VAL A 42 -19.37 -22.84 -6.94
N GLU A 43 -20.62 -23.29 -6.85
CA GLU A 43 -21.11 -24.45 -7.60
C GLU A 43 -21.45 -24.03 -9.03
N ASN A 44 -20.91 -24.72 -10.04
CA ASN A 44 -21.24 -24.46 -11.45
C ASN A 44 -22.53 -25.19 -11.87
N ASP A 45 -22.94 -24.99 -13.13
CA ASP A 45 -24.13 -25.62 -13.72
C ASP A 45 -24.07 -27.16 -13.79
N ASN A 46 -22.89 -27.74 -13.59
CA ASN A 46 -22.62 -29.19 -13.53
C ASN A 46 -22.49 -29.71 -12.08
N ASN A 47 -22.87 -28.92 -11.06
CA ASN A 47 -22.70 -29.22 -9.63
C ASN A 47 -21.24 -29.44 -9.19
N GLU A 48 -20.28 -28.87 -9.91
CA GLU A 48 -18.87 -28.92 -9.54
C GLU A 48 -18.51 -27.71 -8.67
N LEU A 49 -17.83 -27.96 -7.56
CA LEU A 49 -17.35 -26.93 -6.64
C LEU A 49 -16.07 -26.29 -7.21
N ILE A 50 -16.19 -25.11 -7.83
CA ILE A 50 -15.06 -24.38 -8.40
C ILE A 50 -14.56 -23.32 -7.42
N PRO A 51 -13.26 -23.35 -7.05
CA PRO A 51 -12.65 -22.26 -6.29
C PRO A 51 -12.58 -21.01 -7.17
N THR A 52 -13.43 -20.03 -6.86
CA THR A 52 -13.52 -18.77 -7.59
C THR A 52 -12.97 -17.63 -6.75
N GLN A 53 -12.04 -16.86 -7.32
CA GLN A 53 -11.51 -15.67 -6.68
C GLN A 53 -12.35 -14.45 -7.04
N THR A 54 -12.98 -13.82 -6.04
CA THR A 54 -13.75 -12.60 -6.26
C THR A 54 -12.84 -11.37 -6.12
N VAL A 55 -12.85 -10.47 -7.10
CA VAL A 55 -12.06 -9.24 -6.98
C VAL A 55 -12.81 -8.26 -6.09
N THR A 56 -12.38 -8.12 -4.83
CA THR A 56 -13.00 -7.23 -3.84
C THR A 56 -12.57 -5.76 -3.97
N GLY A 57 -11.54 -5.49 -4.76
CA GLY A 57 -11.04 -4.14 -5.01
C GLY A 57 -9.78 -4.15 -5.86
N TRP A 58 -9.24 -2.98 -6.15
CA TRP A 58 -8.02 -2.81 -6.92
C TRP A 58 -6.98 -2.05 -6.11
N ARG A 59 -5.71 -2.40 -6.30
CA ARG A 59 -4.57 -1.68 -5.75
C ARG A 59 -3.85 -0.98 -6.88
N VAL A 60 -3.65 0.32 -6.72
CA VAL A 60 -2.83 1.13 -7.62
C VAL A 60 -1.39 1.03 -7.12
N TYR A 61 -0.47 0.63 -8.00
CA TYR A 61 0.96 0.50 -7.75
C TYR A 61 1.71 1.47 -8.64
N ILE A 62 2.58 2.28 -8.06
CA ILE A 62 3.47 3.18 -8.78
C ILE A 62 4.86 2.55 -8.80
N ASP A 63 5.44 2.43 -9.99
CA ASP A 63 6.76 1.84 -10.16
C ASP A 63 7.85 2.86 -9.82
N TYR A 64 8.28 2.84 -8.55
CA TYR A 64 9.34 3.70 -8.03
C TYR A 64 10.75 3.14 -8.23
N ARG A 65 10.97 2.04 -8.95
CA ARG A 65 12.33 1.44 -9.05
C ARG A 65 13.39 2.43 -9.52
N LYS A 66 13.11 3.15 -10.61
CA LYS A 66 14.02 4.18 -11.14
C LYS A 66 14.20 5.36 -10.17
N LEU A 67 13.16 5.72 -9.44
CA LEU A 67 13.21 6.80 -8.45
C LEU A 67 14.09 6.36 -7.26
N ASN A 68 13.84 5.17 -6.72
CA ASN A 68 14.56 4.59 -5.60
C ASN A 68 16.07 4.46 -5.87
N ASP A 69 16.45 4.15 -7.11
CA ASP A 69 17.85 4.08 -7.53
C ASP A 69 18.51 5.46 -7.61
N ALA A 70 17.74 6.51 -7.92
CA ALA A 70 18.22 7.89 -7.99
C ALA A 70 18.22 8.60 -6.62
N THR A 71 17.42 8.14 -5.66
CA THR A 71 17.33 8.71 -4.31
C THR A 71 18.49 8.25 -3.42
N LYS A 72 18.99 9.15 -2.57
CA LYS A 72 19.97 8.80 -1.54
C LYS A 72 19.32 7.90 -0.49
N LYS A 73 19.96 6.77 -0.19
CA LYS A 73 19.51 5.87 0.89
C LYS A 73 19.78 6.52 2.25
N ASP A 74 18.73 6.62 3.05
CA ASP A 74 18.87 6.96 4.47
C ASP A 74 19.12 5.70 5.29
N HIS A 75 20.05 5.78 6.24
CA HIS A 75 20.46 4.68 7.10
C HIS A 75 19.92 4.89 8.52
N PHE A 76 18.61 5.04 8.65
CA PHE A 76 17.95 5.02 9.95
C PHE A 76 18.05 3.60 10.55
N SER A 77 18.74 3.48 11.68
CA SER A 77 18.98 2.19 12.31
C SER A 77 17.69 1.66 12.95
N LEU A 78 17.16 0.56 12.45
CA LEU A 78 16.04 -0.13 13.08
C LEU A 78 16.52 -0.81 14.37
N PRO A 79 15.75 -0.75 15.46
CA PRO A 79 16.11 -1.43 16.70
C PRO A 79 16.16 -2.94 16.49
N PHE A 80 17.10 -3.61 17.16
CA PHE A 80 17.16 -5.08 17.15
C PHE A 80 15.95 -5.66 17.88
N ILE A 81 15.37 -6.72 17.31
CA ILE A 81 14.17 -7.36 17.90
C ILE A 81 14.40 -7.79 19.35
N ASN A 82 15.60 -8.31 19.68
CA ASN A 82 15.94 -8.72 21.04
C ASN A 82 15.88 -7.55 22.03
N GLN A 83 16.34 -6.35 21.64
CA GLN A 83 16.26 -5.17 22.50
C GLN A 83 14.82 -4.74 22.77
N MET A 84 13.91 -4.95 21.81
CA MET A 84 12.49 -4.71 22.03
C MET A 84 11.89 -5.76 22.96
N LEU A 85 12.22 -7.03 22.76
CA LEU A 85 11.75 -8.15 23.59
C LEU A 85 12.21 -8.01 25.04
N ASP A 86 13.47 -7.66 25.30
CA ASP A 86 14.00 -7.45 26.64
C ASP A 86 13.22 -6.37 27.41
N ARG A 87 12.76 -5.32 26.71
CA ARG A 87 11.91 -4.26 27.31
C ARG A 87 10.49 -4.73 27.62
N LEU A 88 10.01 -5.74 26.90
CA LEU A 88 8.68 -6.32 27.02
C LEU A 88 8.62 -7.39 28.13
N VAL A 89 9.73 -8.05 28.47
CA VAL A 89 9.76 -9.08 29.52
C VAL A 89 9.24 -8.55 30.86
N GLY A 90 8.42 -9.35 31.54
CA GLY A 90 7.91 -9.05 32.87
C GLY A 90 6.80 -7.99 32.90
N LYS A 91 6.21 -7.63 31.74
CA LYS A 91 4.99 -6.82 31.69
C LYS A 91 3.75 -7.72 31.73
N ASP A 92 2.78 -7.33 32.56
CA ASP A 92 1.53 -8.08 32.73
C ASP A 92 0.53 -7.86 31.59
N TYR A 93 0.68 -6.76 30.83
CA TYR A 93 -0.23 -6.38 29.75
C TYR A 93 0.53 -5.88 28.53
N TYR A 94 0.02 -6.23 27.34
CA TYR A 94 0.57 -5.84 26.05
C TYR A 94 -0.51 -5.21 25.20
N CYS A 95 -0.20 -4.05 24.60
CA CYS A 95 -1.07 -3.36 23.65
C CYS A 95 -0.32 -3.20 22.33
N PHE A 96 -0.98 -3.53 21.22
CA PHE A 96 -0.46 -3.30 19.89
C PHE A 96 -1.26 -2.17 19.23
N LEU A 97 -0.57 -1.20 18.66
CA LEU A 97 -1.15 -0.12 17.88
C LEU A 97 -0.67 -0.27 16.44
N ASP A 98 -1.62 -0.30 15.50
CA ASP A 98 -1.31 -0.28 14.08
C ASP A 98 -1.27 1.16 13.59
N GLY A 99 -0.17 1.53 12.93
CA GLY A 99 -0.04 2.80 12.23
C GLY A 99 -0.82 2.77 10.92
N TYR A 100 -2.15 2.72 11.02
CA TYR A 100 -3.03 2.50 9.89
C TYR A 100 -2.76 3.52 8.77
N SER A 101 -2.35 3.05 7.59
CA SER A 101 -1.96 3.92 6.47
C SER A 101 -0.85 4.93 6.81
N GLY A 102 0.08 4.58 7.71
CA GLY A 102 1.09 5.52 8.24
C GLY A 102 1.92 6.25 7.17
N TYR A 103 2.19 5.60 6.03
CA TYR A 103 2.85 6.27 4.89
C TYR A 103 2.08 7.45 4.32
N HIS A 104 0.73 7.40 4.30
CA HIS A 104 -0.10 8.48 3.79
C HIS A 104 -0.34 9.60 4.81
N GLN A 105 0.09 9.42 6.05
CA GLN A 105 -0.06 10.42 7.11
C GLN A 105 1.15 11.35 7.20
N ILE A 106 2.30 10.94 6.66
CA ILE A 106 3.54 11.71 6.69
C ILE A 106 3.61 12.53 5.39
N PRO A 107 3.68 13.87 5.46
CA PRO A 107 3.77 14.71 4.28
C PRO A 107 5.14 14.56 3.60
N ILE A 108 5.14 14.65 2.27
CA ILE A 108 6.35 14.78 1.46
C ILE A 108 6.86 16.23 1.58
N HIS A 109 8.17 16.42 1.55
CA HIS A 109 8.76 17.76 1.56
C HIS A 109 8.35 18.53 0.29
N LEU A 110 8.09 19.83 0.39
CA LEU A 110 7.57 20.61 -0.74
C LEU A 110 8.56 20.75 -1.92
N ASP A 111 9.86 20.67 -1.62
CA ASP A 111 10.93 20.78 -2.62
C ASP A 111 11.28 19.44 -3.30
N ASP A 112 10.69 18.32 -2.86
CA ASP A 112 10.89 16.97 -3.42
C ASP A 112 9.79 16.58 -4.42
#